data_AF-A0A2V8Q5T7-F1
#
_entry.id   AF-A0A2V8Q5T7-F1
#
_cell.length_a   1.000
_cell.length_b   1.000
_cell.length_c   1.000
_cell.angle_alpha   90.00
_cell.angle_beta   90.00
_cell.angle_gamma   90.00
#
_symmetry.space_group_name_H-M   'P 1'
#
loop_
_entity.id
_entity.type
_entity.pdbx_description
1 polymer ?
#
loop_
_entity_poly.entity_id
_entity_poly.type
_entity_poly.pdbx_seq_one_letter_code
_entity_poly.pdbx_strand_id
1 'polypeptide(L)'
;AIDLDPNFALAYDGLGACYVNRVFKGFGGSEDYEQAEEAFRKALSIDSKILEARMLMVFVYLWRGEKEKARGAVNQTRKEAPNEAVVYFVKAMLHRLDGEYRRALSSYDRLVRLDPAAHVVASYSRAMVYMYMGQFDEAFRQLDNAQEPDNPLVRTMRALGLYYTGQTDAAADLMRDMHGIRPFMAMFLSAQGKHGEALAQLTDDVRRNGEVDAEIAYSIASVYSLEGIASEAFAWLERSINLGNENRPCFENDPNWSSLRSDPRFTELMTRVRGSRATSAGTEPE
;
A
#
# COMPACT_ATOMS: atom_id res chain seq x y z
N ALA A 1 -21.09 -18.32 -13.61
CA ALA A 1 -21.99 -17.18 -13.90
C ALA A 1 -21.69 -16.64 -15.30
N ILE A 2 -20.46 -16.19 -15.56
CA ILE A 2 -20.04 -15.70 -16.88
C ILE A 2 -20.17 -16.73 -18.02
N ASP A 3 -20.04 -18.03 -17.73
CA ASP A 3 -20.25 -19.09 -18.74
C ASP A 3 -21.73 -19.27 -19.11
N LEU A 4 -22.65 -18.89 -18.22
CA LEU A 4 -24.09 -19.01 -18.43
C LEU A 4 -24.65 -17.76 -19.13
N ASP A 5 -24.08 -16.59 -18.83
CA ASP A 5 -24.41 -15.31 -19.49
C ASP A 5 -23.13 -14.48 -19.74
N PRO A 6 -22.57 -14.53 -20.96
CA PRO A 6 -21.38 -13.77 -21.35
C PRO A 6 -21.58 -12.24 -21.40
N ASN A 7 -22.82 -11.76 -21.25
CA ASN A 7 -23.15 -10.33 -21.16
C ASN A 7 -23.54 -9.92 -19.74
N PHE A 8 -23.31 -10.76 -18.73
CA PHE A 8 -23.61 -10.40 -17.34
C PHE A 8 -22.51 -9.52 -16.74
N ALA A 9 -22.63 -8.19 -16.93
CA ALA A 9 -21.61 -7.22 -16.52
C ALA A 9 -21.22 -7.32 -15.04
N LEU A 10 -22.19 -7.47 -14.12
CA LEU A 10 -21.91 -7.59 -12.68
C LEU A 10 -21.18 -8.89 -12.31
N ALA A 11 -21.34 -9.97 -13.09
CA ALA A 11 -20.58 -11.20 -12.84
C ALA A 11 -19.10 -11.02 -13.20
N TYR A 12 -18.79 -10.26 -14.25
CA TYR A 12 -17.42 -9.89 -14.58
C TYR A 12 -16.83 -8.92 -13.56
N ASP A 13 -17.61 -7.94 -13.08
CA ASP A 13 -17.18 -7.04 -12.00
C ASP A 13 -16.84 -7.82 -10.72
N GLY A 14 -17.75 -8.69 -10.27
CA GLY A 14 -17.52 -9.56 -9.12
C GLY A 14 -16.32 -10.50 -9.30
N LEU A 15 -16.08 -11.01 -10.51
CA LEU A 15 -14.90 -11.80 -10.81
C LEU A 15 -13.60 -10.98 -10.66
N GLY A 16 -13.57 -9.77 -11.22
CA GLY A 16 -12.43 -8.86 -11.06
C GLY A 16 -12.20 -8.51 -9.58
N ALA A 17 -13.27 -8.24 -8.84
CA ALA A 17 -13.20 -7.96 -7.41
C ALA A 17 -12.62 -9.14 -6.61
N CYS A 18 -12.97 -10.37 -6.96
CA CYS A 18 -12.40 -11.57 -6.35
C CYS A 18 -10.88 -11.65 -6.57
N TYR A 19 -10.40 -11.36 -7.78
CA TYR A 19 -8.96 -11.36 -8.06
C TYR A 19 -8.22 -10.26 -7.28
N VAL A 20 -8.74 -9.02 -7.25
CA VAL A 20 -8.15 -7.94 -6.44
C VAL A 20 -8.14 -8.32 -4.95
N ASN A 21 -9.21 -8.93 -4.45
CA ASN A 21 -9.31 -9.34 -3.06
C ASN A 21 -8.29 -10.43 -2.69
N ARG A 22 -7.99 -11.35 -3.61
CA ARG A 22 -6.92 -12.35 -3.42
C ARG A 22 -5.57 -11.67 -3.22
N VAL A 23 -5.28 -10.64 -4.00
CA VAL A 23 -4.03 -9.88 -3.84
C VAL A 23 -3.99 -9.13 -2.52
N PHE A 24 -5.05 -8.42 -2.14
CA PHE A 24 -5.12 -7.71 -0.85
C PHE A 24 -4.98 -8.64 0.36
N LYS A 25 -5.38 -9.90 0.24
CA LYS A 25 -5.20 -10.92 1.27
C LYS A 25 -3.84 -11.62 1.23
N GLY A 26 -2.98 -11.26 0.27
CA GLY A 26 -1.65 -11.86 0.10
C GLY A 26 -1.65 -13.25 -0.53
N PHE A 27 -2.76 -13.68 -1.13
CA PHE A 27 -2.89 -14.96 -1.84
C PHE A 27 -2.71 -14.86 -3.36
N GLY A 28 -2.59 -13.64 -3.88
CA GLY A 28 -2.48 -13.37 -5.31
C GLY A 28 -1.23 -12.58 -5.66
N GLY A 29 -0.97 -12.44 -6.96
CA GLY A 29 0.17 -11.70 -7.49
C GLY A 29 -0.15 -11.00 -8.82
N SER A 30 0.86 -10.86 -9.67
CA SER A 30 0.75 -10.21 -10.98
C SER A 30 -0.38 -10.77 -11.84
N GLU A 31 -0.49 -12.10 -11.89
CA GLU A 31 -1.50 -12.80 -12.68
C GLU A 31 -2.92 -12.44 -12.22
N ASP A 32 -3.17 -12.35 -10.91
CA ASP A 32 -4.50 -11.95 -10.41
C ASP A 32 -4.84 -10.51 -10.83
N TYR A 33 -3.88 -9.58 -10.85
CA TYR A 33 -4.16 -8.22 -11.34
C TYR A 33 -4.41 -8.18 -12.84
N GLU A 34 -3.74 -9.00 -13.64
CA GLU A 34 -4.02 -9.15 -15.07
C GLU A 34 -5.42 -9.71 -15.31
N GLN A 35 -5.80 -10.75 -14.56
CA GLN A 35 -7.15 -11.34 -14.61
C GLN A 35 -8.21 -10.36 -14.12
N ALA A 36 -7.91 -9.56 -13.09
CA ALA A 36 -8.78 -8.48 -12.64
C ALA A 36 -8.99 -7.42 -13.73
N GLU A 37 -7.91 -6.99 -14.38
CA GLU A 37 -7.95 -6.01 -15.48
C GLU A 37 -8.84 -6.50 -16.63
N GLU A 38 -8.69 -7.75 -17.05
CA GLU A 38 -9.49 -8.35 -18.11
C GLU A 38 -10.97 -8.42 -17.72
N ALA A 39 -11.27 -8.91 -16.51
CA ALA A 39 -12.62 -9.01 -16.00
C ALA A 39 -13.31 -7.63 -15.90
N PHE A 40 -12.63 -6.64 -15.32
CA PHE A 40 -13.19 -5.29 -15.22
C PHE A 40 -13.35 -4.62 -16.59
N ARG A 41 -12.40 -4.82 -17.53
CA ARG A 41 -12.56 -4.31 -18.90
C ARG A 41 -13.79 -4.91 -19.57
N LYS A 42 -14.02 -6.21 -19.38
CA LYS A 42 -15.21 -6.87 -19.92
C LYS A 42 -16.48 -6.31 -19.27
N ALA A 43 -16.51 -6.16 -17.95
CA ALA A 43 -17.62 -5.54 -17.23
C ALA A 43 -17.95 -4.15 -17.77
N LEU A 44 -16.93 -3.28 -17.89
CA LEU A 44 -17.08 -1.90 -18.35
C LEU A 44 -17.38 -1.77 -19.86
N SER A 45 -17.04 -2.78 -20.66
CA SER A 45 -17.44 -2.84 -22.07
C SER A 45 -18.93 -3.14 -22.25
N ILE A 46 -19.53 -3.85 -21.29
CA ILE A 46 -20.95 -4.20 -21.29
C ILE A 46 -21.76 -3.08 -20.63
N ASP A 47 -21.33 -2.63 -19.45
CA ASP A 47 -21.91 -1.50 -18.73
C ASP A 47 -20.81 -0.58 -18.19
N SER A 48 -20.62 0.55 -18.88
CA SER A 48 -19.62 1.55 -18.52
C SER A 48 -19.92 2.32 -17.24
N LYS A 49 -21.12 2.15 -16.66
CA LYS A 49 -21.56 2.88 -15.47
C LYS A 49 -21.22 2.18 -14.17
N ILE A 50 -20.73 0.94 -14.20
CA ILE A 50 -20.34 0.21 -12.99
C ILE A 50 -19.23 0.98 -12.27
N LEU A 51 -19.59 1.63 -11.16
CA LEU A 51 -18.68 2.47 -10.38
C LEU A 51 -17.63 1.62 -9.65
N GLU A 52 -18.04 0.47 -9.12
CA GLU A 52 -17.17 -0.48 -8.44
C GLU A 52 -16.03 -0.94 -9.37
N ALA A 53 -16.32 -1.51 -10.53
CA ALA A 53 -15.33 -1.86 -11.55
C ALA A 53 -14.35 -0.72 -11.87
N ARG A 54 -14.85 0.51 -12.07
CA ARG A 54 -14.00 1.69 -12.34
C ARG A 54 -13.07 2.01 -11.18
N MET A 55 -13.58 1.89 -9.95
CA MET A 55 -12.82 2.18 -8.74
C MET A 55 -11.82 1.07 -8.39
N LEU A 56 -12.18 -0.20 -8.61
CA LEU A 56 -11.29 -1.33 -8.41
C LEU A 56 -10.19 -1.39 -9.48
N MET A 57 -10.46 -0.92 -10.70
CA MET A 57 -9.44 -0.72 -11.74
C MET A 57 -8.33 0.26 -11.31
N VAL A 58 -8.60 1.14 -10.34
CA VAL A 58 -7.55 2.03 -9.82
C VAL A 58 -6.43 1.25 -9.14
N PHE A 59 -6.75 0.14 -8.46
CA PHE A 59 -5.72 -0.72 -7.86
C PHE A 59 -4.88 -1.40 -8.94
N VAL A 60 -5.50 -1.81 -10.05
CA VAL A 60 -4.78 -2.33 -11.22
C VAL A 60 -3.84 -1.28 -11.81
N TYR A 61 -4.30 -0.03 -11.98
CA TYR A 61 -3.43 1.04 -12.46
C TYR A 61 -2.26 1.30 -11.53
N LEU A 62 -2.49 1.30 -10.21
CA LEU A 62 -1.41 1.49 -9.23
C LEU A 62 -0.41 0.35 -9.23
N TRP A 63 -0.89 -0.89 -9.33
CA TRP A 63 -0.07 -2.07 -9.50
C TRP A 63 0.84 -1.99 -10.74
N ARG A 64 0.34 -1.43 -11.85
CA ARG A 64 1.13 -1.20 -13.08
C ARG A 64 2.09 0.00 -12.99
N GLY A 65 2.12 0.72 -11.88
CA GLY A 65 2.83 2.00 -11.76
C GLY A 65 2.19 3.14 -12.56
N GLU A 66 0.97 2.96 -13.06
CA GLU A 66 0.22 3.93 -13.86
C GLU A 66 -0.53 4.93 -12.98
N LYS A 67 0.17 5.54 -12.02
CA LYS A 67 -0.40 6.41 -10.97
C LYS A 67 -1.21 7.59 -11.54
N GLU A 68 -0.82 8.13 -12.69
CA GLU A 68 -1.57 9.22 -13.34
C GLU A 68 -2.91 8.75 -13.93
N LYS A 69 -3.00 7.53 -14.46
CA LYS A 69 -4.27 6.95 -14.88
C LYS A 69 -5.17 6.69 -13.67
N ALA A 70 -4.60 6.20 -12.57
CA ALA A 70 -5.28 6.05 -11.29
C ALA A 70 -5.90 7.39 -10.82
N ARG A 71 -5.14 8.49 -10.82
CA ARG A 71 -5.66 9.83 -10.50
C ARG A 71 -6.77 10.27 -11.44
N GLY A 72 -6.59 10.07 -12.74
CA GLY A 72 -7.60 10.40 -13.75
C GLY A 72 -8.93 9.71 -13.47
N ALA A 73 -8.89 8.40 -13.22
CA ALA A 73 -10.07 7.60 -12.89
C ALA A 73 -10.74 8.08 -11.58
N VAL A 74 -9.98 8.28 -10.51
CA VAL A 74 -10.51 8.79 -9.23
C VAL A 74 -11.16 10.16 -9.39
N ASN A 75 -10.52 11.08 -10.13
CA ASN A 75 -11.03 12.43 -10.34
C ASN A 75 -12.30 12.45 -11.19
N GLN A 76 -12.38 11.58 -12.20
CA GLN A 76 -13.60 11.42 -12.98
C GLN A 76 -14.72 10.86 -12.11
N THR A 77 -14.49 9.75 -11.41
CA THR A 77 -15.51 9.12 -10.56
C THR A 77 -16.01 10.07 -9.48
N ARG A 78 -15.12 10.87 -8.87
CA ARG A 78 -15.50 11.89 -7.88
C ARG A 78 -16.46 12.94 -8.44
N LYS A 79 -16.29 13.36 -9.71
CA LYS A 79 -17.17 14.34 -10.36
C LYS A 79 -18.57 13.76 -10.60
N GLU A 80 -18.64 12.47 -10.94
CA GLU A 80 -19.88 11.77 -11.24
C GLU A 80 -20.62 11.31 -9.96
N ALA A 81 -19.87 10.83 -8.96
CA ALA A 81 -20.37 10.26 -7.72
C ALA A 81 -19.60 10.82 -6.50
N PRO A 82 -19.86 12.08 -6.11
CA PRO A 82 -19.09 12.76 -5.05
C PRO A 82 -19.30 12.19 -3.63
N ASN A 83 -20.29 11.31 -3.44
CA ASN A 83 -20.56 10.64 -2.17
C ASN A 83 -20.19 9.15 -2.19
N GLU A 84 -19.48 8.69 -3.23
CA GLU A 84 -18.99 7.32 -3.30
C GLU A 84 -17.81 7.14 -2.34
N ALA A 85 -17.95 6.24 -1.37
CA ALA A 85 -17.01 6.12 -0.25
C ALA A 85 -15.65 5.61 -0.72
N VAL A 86 -15.63 4.63 -1.62
CA VAL A 86 -14.39 4.00 -2.13
C VAL A 86 -13.48 5.01 -2.86
N VAL A 87 -14.05 6.07 -3.46
CA VAL A 87 -13.27 7.17 -4.07
C VAL A 87 -12.32 7.79 -3.06
N TYR A 88 -12.79 7.99 -1.84
CA TYR A 88 -11.99 8.62 -0.79
C TYR A 88 -10.96 7.67 -0.18
N PHE A 89 -11.23 6.36 -0.15
CA PHE A 89 -10.22 5.37 0.21
C PHE A 89 -9.04 5.39 -0.77
N VAL A 90 -9.33 5.31 -2.06
CA VAL A 90 -8.29 5.28 -3.11
C VAL A 90 -7.55 6.63 -3.19
N LYS A 91 -8.26 7.75 -3.05
CA LYS A 91 -7.64 9.09 -2.97
C LYS A 91 -6.69 9.20 -1.77
N ALA A 92 -7.09 8.65 -0.62
CA ALA A 92 -6.23 8.64 0.56
C ALA A 92 -4.95 7.84 0.33
N MET A 93 -5.05 6.68 -0.32
CA MET A 93 -3.91 5.85 -0.68
C MET A 93 -2.96 6.55 -1.66
N LEU A 94 -3.49 7.21 -2.70
CA LEU A 94 -2.69 8.01 -3.63
C LEU A 94 -1.91 9.11 -2.90
N HIS A 95 -2.59 9.90 -2.05
CA HIS A 95 -1.94 10.92 -1.23
C HIS A 95 -0.93 10.34 -0.25
N ARG A 96 -1.12 9.10 0.23
CA ARG A 96 -0.16 8.43 1.11
C ARG A 96 1.10 8.01 0.37
N LEU A 97 0.96 7.38 -0.81
CA LEU A 97 2.09 7.03 -1.70
C LEU A 97 2.87 8.27 -2.16
N ASP A 98 2.24 9.43 -2.08
CA ASP A 98 2.80 10.73 -2.36
C ASP A 98 3.50 11.38 -1.15
N GLY A 99 3.31 10.86 0.07
CA GLY A 99 3.75 11.55 1.28
C GLY A 99 2.90 12.77 1.66
N GLU A 100 1.73 12.95 1.06
CA GLU A 100 0.76 14.01 1.36
C GLU A 100 -0.16 13.63 2.52
N TYR A 101 0.44 13.39 3.68
CA TYR A 101 -0.23 12.77 4.83
C TYR A 101 -1.51 13.49 5.27
N ARG A 102 -1.52 14.83 5.30
CA ARG A 102 -2.73 15.59 5.68
C ARG A 102 -3.89 15.37 4.71
N ARG A 103 -3.62 15.32 3.40
CA ARG A 103 -4.65 15.05 2.37
C ARG A 103 -5.12 13.60 2.45
N ALA A 104 -4.21 12.67 2.75
CA ALA A 104 -4.55 11.27 3.01
C ALA A 104 -5.51 11.12 4.20
N LEU A 105 -5.16 11.68 5.37
CA LEU A 105 -5.98 11.64 6.57
C LEU A 105 -7.37 12.26 6.36
N SER A 106 -7.44 13.44 5.72
CA SER A 106 -8.71 14.10 5.38
C SER A 106 -9.60 13.24 4.47
N SER A 107 -8.98 12.51 3.54
CA SER A 107 -9.70 11.58 2.66
C SER A 107 -10.23 10.37 3.44
N TYR A 108 -9.46 9.80 4.38
CA TYR A 108 -9.98 8.76 5.29
C TYR A 108 -11.11 9.28 6.19
N ASP A 109 -11.06 10.54 6.64
CA ASP A 109 -12.16 11.16 7.40
C ASP A 109 -13.42 11.31 6.57
N ARG A 110 -13.28 11.58 5.27
CA ARG A 110 -14.43 11.60 4.37
C ARG A 110 -14.96 10.19 4.10
N LEU A 111 -14.09 9.19 3.93
CA LEU A 111 -14.46 7.78 3.79
C LEU A 111 -15.36 7.33 4.95
N VAL A 112 -14.91 7.48 6.20
CA VAL A 112 -15.66 7.02 7.39
C VAL A 112 -16.99 7.76 7.58
N ARG A 113 -17.06 9.03 7.15
CA ARG A 113 -18.33 9.79 7.20
C ARG A 113 -19.36 9.31 6.18
N LEU A 114 -18.91 8.82 5.03
CA LEU A 114 -19.78 8.31 3.97
C LEU A 114 -20.14 6.84 4.20
N ASP A 115 -19.18 6.06 4.68
CA ASP A 115 -19.33 4.66 5.03
C ASP A 115 -18.73 4.38 6.41
N PRO A 116 -19.55 4.37 7.47
CA PRO A 116 -19.12 4.00 8.81
C PRO A 116 -18.58 2.57 8.93
N ALA A 117 -18.97 1.63 8.03
CA ALA A 117 -18.45 0.27 8.07
C ALA A 117 -16.97 0.21 7.64
N ALA A 118 -16.50 1.21 6.89
CA ALA A 118 -15.09 1.37 6.55
C ALA A 118 -14.21 1.85 7.74
N HIS A 119 -14.76 1.96 8.95
CA HIS A 119 -14.02 2.42 10.13
C HIS A 119 -12.75 1.60 10.39
N VAL A 120 -12.83 0.26 10.29
CA VAL A 120 -11.69 -0.63 10.54
C VAL A 120 -10.58 -0.40 9.52
N VAL A 121 -10.91 -0.36 8.22
CA VAL A 121 -9.95 -0.09 7.15
C VAL A 121 -9.33 1.29 7.24
N ALA A 122 -10.14 2.31 7.53
CA ALA A 122 -9.63 3.65 7.75
C ALA A 122 -8.70 3.71 8.97
N SER A 123 -8.98 2.96 10.04
CA SER A 123 -8.21 2.98 11.28
C SER A 123 -6.78 2.48 11.08
N TYR A 124 -6.58 1.28 10.53
CA TYR A 124 -5.23 0.79 10.25
C TYR A 124 -4.52 1.62 9.17
N SER A 125 -5.26 2.15 8.18
CA SER A 125 -4.66 2.98 7.13
C SER A 125 -4.18 4.33 7.66
N ARG A 126 -4.94 4.97 8.55
CA ARG A 126 -4.53 6.18 9.25
C ARG A 126 -3.36 5.91 10.20
N ALA A 127 -3.38 4.78 10.91
CA ALA A 127 -2.27 4.39 11.79
C ALA A 127 -0.94 4.34 11.03
N MET A 128 -0.95 3.75 9.83
CA MET A 128 0.23 3.72 8.95
C MET A 128 0.70 5.13 8.55
N VAL A 129 -0.22 6.04 8.23
CA VAL A 129 0.12 7.44 7.93
C VAL A 129 0.76 8.13 9.14
N TYR A 130 0.19 7.93 10.33
CA TYR A 130 0.76 8.47 11.57
C TYR A 130 2.13 7.88 11.90
N MET A 131 2.38 6.60 11.60
CA MET A 131 3.71 5.99 11.72
C MET A 131 4.72 6.64 10.78
N TYR A 132 4.36 6.90 9.52
CA TYR A 132 5.23 7.63 8.58
C TYR A 132 5.54 9.06 9.04
N MET A 133 4.65 9.66 9.83
CA MET A 133 4.87 10.97 10.46
C MET A 133 5.67 10.90 11.77
N GLY A 134 6.03 9.70 12.25
CA GLY A 134 6.64 9.49 13.56
C GLY A 134 5.70 9.75 14.75
N GLN A 135 4.39 9.82 14.51
CA GLN A 135 3.36 10.08 15.53
C GLN A 135 2.78 8.75 16.05
N PHE A 136 3.59 8.02 16.82
CA PHE A 136 3.24 6.65 17.23
C PHE A 136 2.04 6.57 18.20
N ASP A 137 1.90 7.53 19.12
CA ASP A 137 0.76 7.58 20.05
C ASP A 137 -0.58 7.69 19.29
N GLU A 138 -0.59 8.50 18.25
CA GLU A 138 -1.74 8.74 17.39
C GLU A 138 -2.04 7.48 16.58
N ALA A 139 -0.99 6.80 16.11
CA ALA A 139 -1.13 5.55 15.40
C ALA A 139 -1.76 4.46 16.29
N PHE A 140 -1.28 4.28 17.52
CA PHE A 140 -1.88 3.34 18.47
C PHE A 140 -3.33 3.71 18.80
N ARG A 141 -3.64 5.00 18.97
CA ARG A 141 -5.02 5.46 19.19
C ARG A 141 -5.95 5.10 18.04
N GLN A 142 -5.49 5.21 16.79
CA GLN A 142 -6.29 4.75 15.64
C GLN A 142 -6.53 3.23 15.69
N LEU A 143 -5.52 2.44 16.04
CA LEU A 143 -5.64 0.98 16.13
C LEU A 143 -6.55 0.54 17.28
N ASP A 144 -6.50 1.22 18.42
CA ASP A 144 -7.40 0.96 19.55
C ASP A 144 -8.86 1.28 19.20
N ASN A 145 -9.07 2.35 18.42
CA ASN A 145 -10.39 2.73 17.93
C ASN A 145 -10.92 1.77 16.86
N ALA A 146 -10.09 0.93 16.23
CA ALA A 146 -10.54 0.03 15.17
C ALA A 146 -11.60 -0.97 15.64
N GLN A 147 -11.74 -1.22 16.96
CA GLN A 147 -12.71 -2.14 17.59
C GLN A 147 -12.67 -3.60 17.10
N GLU A 148 -11.75 -3.95 16.20
CA GLU A 148 -11.43 -5.31 15.75
C GLU A 148 -9.93 -5.61 15.97
N PRO A 149 -9.49 -5.83 17.21
CA PRO A 149 -8.07 -6.04 17.52
C PRO A 149 -7.49 -7.31 16.89
N ASP A 150 -8.34 -8.28 16.55
CA ASP A 150 -7.94 -9.54 15.89
C ASP A 150 -7.80 -9.41 14.37
N ASN A 151 -8.24 -8.29 13.79
CA ASN A 151 -8.09 -8.05 12.37
C ASN A 151 -6.59 -8.12 11.99
N PRO A 152 -6.19 -8.96 11.01
CA PRO A 152 -4.79 -9.14 10.66
C PRO A 152 -4.05 -7.83 10.37
N LEU A 153 -4.68 -6.90 9.64
CA LEU A 153 -4.05 -5.63 9.28
C LEU A 153 -3.90 -4.70 10.50
N VAL A 154 -4.87 -4.71 11.43
CA VAL A 154 -4.76 -3.98 12.70
C VAL A 154 -3.60 -4.53 13.54
N ARG A 155 -3.49 -5.87 13.64
CA ARG A 155 -2.37 -6.53 14.35
C ARG A 155 -1.01 -6.21 13.73
N THR A 156 -0.92 -6.24 12.41
CA THR A 156 0.31 -5.90 11.68
C THR A 156 0.73 -4.46 11.92
N MET A 157 -0.19 -3.51 11.80
CA MET A 157 0.13 -2.11 12.08
C MET A 157 0.54 -1.94 13.54
N ARG A 158 -0.13 -2.62 14.49
CA ARG A 158 0.28 -2.59 15.90
C ARG A 158 1.69 -3.11 16.10
N ALA A 159 2.07 -4.21 15.46
CA ALA A 159 3.42 -4.76 15.52
C ALA A 159 4.46 -3.79 14.94
N LEU A 160 4.17 -3.14 13.81
CA LEU A 160 5.03 -2.09 13.26
C LEU A 160 5.21 -0.92 14.23
N GLY A 161 4.15 -0.47 14.90
CA GLY A 161 4.23 0.57 15.92
C GLY A 161 5.08 0.16 17.11
N LEU A 162 4.95 -1.09 17.57
CA LEU A 162 5.79 -1.65 18.64
C LEU A 162 7.26 -1.69 18.22
N TYR A 163 7.54 -2.11 16.98
CA TYR A 163 8.88 -2.12 16.42
C TYR A 163 9.52 -0.71 16.40
N TYR A 164 8.83 0.28 15.83
CA TYR A 164 9.36 1.64 15.74
C TYR A 164 9.51 2.34 17.10
N THR A 165 8.82 1.85 18.14
CA THR A 165 8.96 2.33 19.52
C THR A 165 9.96 1.51 20.35
N GLY A 166 10.69 0.59 19.73
CA GLY A 166 11.77 -0.19 20.35
C GLY A 166 11.33 -1.48 21.05
N GLN A 167 10.04 -1.84 20.97
CA GLN A 167 9.48 -3.06 21.55
C GLN A 167 9.50 -4.22 20.54
N THR A 168 10.67 -4.48 19.96
CA THR A 168 10.85 -5.45 18.85
C THR A 168 10.42 -6.87 19.21
N ASP A 169 10.69 -7.34 20.43
CA ASP A 169 10.29 -8.68 20.86
C ASP A 169 8.76 -8.83 20.90
N ALA A 170 8.07 -7.81 21.41
CA ALA A 170 6.61 -7.80 21.42
C ALA A 170 6.02 -7.72 20.00
N ALA A 171 6.67 -7.00 19.08
CA ALA A 171 6.29 -6.95 17.68
C ALA A 171 6.41 -8.32 16.99
N ALA A 172 7.54 -9.02 17.19
CA ALA A 172 7.78 -10.36 16.66
C ALA A 172 6.78 -11.38 17.23
N ASP A 173 6.50 -11.33 18.53
CA ASP A 173 5.54 -12.22 19.17
C ASP A 173 4.12 -12.01 18.67
N LEU A 174 3.69 -10.76 18.49
CA LEU A 174 2.36 -10.44 17.97
C LEU A 174 2.12 -10.96 16.54
N MET A 175 3.19 -11.08 15.75
CA MET A 175 3.15 -11.54 14.36
C MET A 175 3.63 -12.98 14.14
N ARG A 176 3.96 -13.74 15.20
CA ARG A 176 4.56 -15.08 15.09
C ARG A 176 3.73 -16.05 14.24
N ASP A 177 2.40 -15.97 14.36
CA ASP A 177 1.46 -16.86 13.66
C ASP A 177 0.93 -16.25 12.35
N MET A 178 1.48 -15.11 11.91
CA MET A 178 1.03 -14.36 10.74
C MET A 178 1.96 -14.57 9.55
N HIS A 179 1.71 -15.63 8.78
CA HIS A 179 2.58 -16.00 7.64
C HIS A 179 2.45 -15.12 6.39
N GLY A 180 1.40 -14.29 6.30
CA GLY A 180 1.09 -13.49 5.10
C GLY A 180 1.88 -12.19 4.94
N ILE A 181 2.63 -11.75 5.96
CA ILE A 181 3.28 -10.42 5.98
C ILE A 181 4.75 -10.57 6.44
N ARG A 182 5.50 -11.32 5.64
CA ARG A 182 6.88 -11.74 5.91
C ARG A 182 7.92 -10.62 5.95
N PRO A 183 7.86 -9.55 5.12
CA PRO A 183 8.85 -8.48 5.17
C PRO A 183 8.94 -7.78 6.55
N PHE A 184 7.82 -7.57 7.23
CA PHE A 184 7.85 -6.96 8.57
C PHE A 184 8.43 -7.90 9.62
N MET A 185 8.13 -9.20 9.55
CA MET A 185 8.80 -10.20 10.40
C MET A 185 10.32 -10.19 10.16
N ALA A 186 10.76 -10.07 8.90
CA ALA A 186 12.17 -9.91 8.57
C ALA A 186 12.81 -8.70 9.26
N MET A 187 12.14 -7.54 9.24
CA MET A 187 12.63 -6.34 9.92
C MET A 187 12.79 -6.57 11.43
N PHE A 188 11.82 -7.24 12.06
CA PHE A 188 11.88 -7.52 13.50
C PHE A 188 13.02 -8.47 13.85
N LEU A 189 13.18 -9.56 13.08
CA LEU A 189 14.28 -10.52 13.24
C LEU A 189 15.64 -9.85 13.01
N SER A 190 15.75 -8.96 12.03
CA SER A 190 16.95 -8.18 11.74
C SER A 190 17.34 -7.32 12.94
N ALA A 191 16.39 -6.58 13.51
CA ALA A 191 16.62 -5.76 14.70
C ALA A 191 16.91 -6.58 15.98
N GLN A 192 16.54 -7.86 16.01
CA GLN A 192 16.95 -8.82 17.05
C GLN A 192 18.36 -9.40 16.81
N GLY A 193 19.03 -9.06 15.71
CA GLY A 193 20.33 -9.62 15.32
C GLY A 193 20.24 -11.01 14.67
N LYS A 194 19.03 -11.48 14.34
CA LYS A 194 18.79 -12.78 13.70
C LYS A 194 18.83 -12.66 12.17
N HIS A 195 19.95 -12.15 11.65
CA HIS A 195 20.18 -11.80 10.25
C HIS A 195 19.83 -12.92 9.24
N GLY A 196 20.26 -14.16 9.53
CA GLY A 196 19.95 -15.31 8.66
C GLY A 196 18.46 -15.63 8.61
N GLU A 197 17.76 -15.56 9.75
CA GLU A 197 16.32 -15.78 9.83
C GLU A 197 15.53 -14.64 9.18
N ALA A 198 16.03 -13.41 9.30
CA ALA A 198 15.47 -12.24 8.64
C ALA A 198 15.49 -12.41 7.12
N LEU A 199 16.66 -12.67 6.53
CA LEU A 199 16.79 -12.88 5.08
C LEU A 199 15.99 -14.09 4.59
N ALA A 200 15.81 -15.13 5.40
CA ALA A 200 14.97 -16.29 5.07
C ALA A 200 13.48 -15.94 4.95
N GLN A 201 13.01 -14.83 5.52
CA GLN A 201 11.63 -14.35 5.31
C GLN A 201 11.41 -13.77 3.90
N LEU A 202 12.47 -13.31 3.22
CA LEU A 202 12.41 -12.81 1.85
C LEU A 202 12.37 -13.99 0.86
N THR A 203 11.28 -14.76 0.90
CA THR A 203 11.07 -15.89 -0.01
C THR A 203 10.88 -15.43 -1.46
N ASP A 204 10.94 -16.36 -2.41
CA ASP A 204 10.70 -16.04 -3.82
C ASP A 204 9.28 -15.50 -4.08
N ASP A 205 8.28 -15.96 -3.33
CA ASP A 205 6.92 -15.40 -3.39
C ASP A 205 6.88 -13.95 -2.92
N VAL A 206 7.59 -13.64 -1.83
CA VAL A 206 7.68 -12.26 -1.32
C VAL A 206 8.35 -11.35 -2.33
N ARG A 207 9.46 -11.80 -2.95
CA ARG A 207 10.14 -11.06 -4.01
C ARG A 207 9.23 -10.85 -5.22
N ARG A 208 8.57 -11.91 -5.72
CA ARG A 208 7.59 -11.82 -6.82
C ARG A 208 6.47 -10.82 -6.52
N ASN A 209 5.97 -10.78 -5.29
CA ASN A 209 4.95 -9.79 -4.91
C ASN A 209 5.53 -8.37 -4.87
N GLY A 210 6.74 -8.20 -4.34
CA GLY A 210 7.45 -6.93 -4.35
C GLY A 210 7.80 -6.44 -5.76
N GLU A 211 7.92 -7.33 -6.74
CA GLU A 211 8.15 -6.90 -8.13
C GLU A 211 7.01 -6.04 -8.65
N VAL A 212 5.84 -6.04 -8.02
CA VAL A 212 4.66 -5.35 -8.54
C VAL A 212 3.84 -4.58 -7.51
N ASP A 213 4.11 -4.80 -6.22
CA ASP A 213 3.54 -4.00 -5.13
C ASP A 213 4.60 -3.05 -4.57
N ALA A 214 4.33 -1.74 -4.65
CA ALA A 214 5.28 -0.71 -4.26
C ALA A 214 5.58 -0.68 -2.75
N GLU A 215 4.63 -1.08 -1.90
CA GLU A 215 4.81 -1.10 -0.45
C GLU A 215 5.59 -2.35 -0.02
N ILE A 216 5.34 -3.50 -0.66
CA ILE A 216 6.13 -4.71 -0.46
C ILE A 216 7.56 -4.48 -0.96
N ALA A 217 7.75 -3.88 -2.14
CA ALA A 217 9.07 -3.50 -2.66
C ALA A 217 9.85 -2.64 -1.66
N TYR A 218 9.19 -1.62 -1.09
CA TYR A 218 9.81 -0.76 -0.07
C TYR A 218 10.15 -1.52 1.22
N SER A 219 9.29 -2.45 1.64
CA SER A 219 9.52 -3.26 2.83
C SER A 219 10.72 -4.20 2.62
N ILE A 220 10.84 -4.84 1.45
CA ILE A 220 12.01 -5.64 1.06
C ILE A 220 13.28 -4.77 1.04
N ALA A 221 13.21 -3.58 0.45
CA ALA A 221 14.32 -2.63 0.42
C ALA A 221 14.80 -2.26 1.84
N SER A 222 13.86 -2.04 2.76
CA SER A 222 14.14 -1.70 4.15
C SER A 222 14.80 -2.86 4.91
N VAL A 223 14.41 -4.11 4.63
CA VAL A 223 15.09 -5.29 5.16
C VAL A 223 16.54 -5.34 4.67
N TYR A 224 16.79 -5.18 3.36
CA TYR A 224 18.15 -5.16 2.84
C TYR A 224 18.98 -4.00 3.39
N SER A 225 18.36 -2.84 3.66
CA SER A 225 19.02 -1.71 4.31
C SER A 225 19.47 -2.03 5.74
N LEU A 226 18.59 -2.65 6.54
CA LEU A 226 18.91 -3.10 7.91
C LEU A 226 20.04 -4.14 7.92
N GLU A 227 20.05 -5.04 6.93
CA GLU A 227 21.09 -6.05 6.76
C GLU A 227 22.41 -5.50 6.15
N GLY A 228 22.47 -4.20 5.83
CA GLY A 228 23.65 -3.56 5.24
C GLY A 228 23.94 -3.97 3.79
N ILE A 229 22.99 -4.62 3.11
CA ILE A 229 23.12 -5.08 1.72
C ILE A 229 22.70 -3.93 0.79
N ALA A 230 23.57 -2.93 0.69
CA ALA A 230 23.24 -1.66 0.03
C ALA A 230 22.81 -1.82 -1.44
N SER A 231 23.42 -2.72 -2.22
CA SER A 231 23.06 -2.94 -3.62
C SER A 231 21.59 -3.36 -3.79
N GLU A 232 21.15 -4.34 -3.02
CA GLU A 232 19.77 -4.83 -3.05
C GLU A 232 18.81 -3.81 -2.46
N ALA A 233 19.19 -3.13 -1.37
CA ALA A 233 18.36 -2.09 -0.77
C ALA A 233 17.99 -1.00 -1.80
N PHE A 234 18.97 -0.48 -2.53
CA PHE A 234 18.72 0.54 -3.55
C PHE A 234 17.97 0.02 -4.77
N ALA A 235 18.24 -1.21 -5.22
CA ALA A 235 17.50 -1.83 -6.32
C ALA A 235 15.99 -1.93 -6.00
N TRP A 236 15.65 -2.39 -4.79
CA TRP A 236 14.25 -2.51 -4.36
C TRP A 236 13.59 -1.16 -4.04
N LEU A 237 14.34 -0.19 -3.51
CA LEU A 237 13.82 1.18 -3.32
C LEU A 237 13.52 1.85 -4.66
N GLU A 238 14.42 1.70 -5.63
CA GLU A 238 14.18 2.17 -7.00
C GLU A 238 12.95 1.48 -7.61
N ARG A 239 12.79 0.18 -7.41
CA ARG A 239 11.60 -0.56 -7.86
C ARG A 239 10.32 0.03 -7.26
N SER A 240 10.29 0.25 -5.95
CA SER A 240 9.18 0.89 -5.23
C SER A 240 8.82 2.25 -5.82
N ILE A 241 9.82 3.10 -6.07
CA ILE A 241 9.64 4.43 -6.68
C ILE A 241 9.05 4.31 -8.09
N ASN A 242 9.57 3.37 -8.90
CA ASN A 242 9.08 3.15 -10.26
C ASN A 242 7.65 2.57 -10.31
N LEU A 243 7.21 1.90 -9.24
CA LEU A 243 5.81 1.48 -9.04
C LEU A 243 4.91 2.62 -8.51
N GLY A 244 5.45 3.82 -8.31
CA GLY A 244 4.69 5.02 -7.97
C GLY A 244 4.68 5.40 -6.49
N ASN A 245 5.44 4.68 -5.64
CA ASN A 245 5.66 5.08 -4.25
C ASN A 245 6.69 6.22 -4.20
N GLU A 246 6.18 7.44 -4.12
CA GLU A 246 6.93 8.69 -4.09
C GLU A 246 6.89 9.31 -2.69
N ASN A 247 6.77 8.47 -1.66
CA ASN A 247 6.63 8.88 -0.27
C ASN A 247 7.99 9.30 0.32
N ARG A 248 8.58 10.34 -0.27
CA ARG A 248 9.89 10.88 0.12
C ARG A 248 9.99 11.20 1.62
N PRO A 249 9.01 11.85 2.27
CA PRO A 249 9.11 12.13 3.70
C PRO A 249 9.25 10.85 4.53
N CYS A 250 8.62 9.74 4.13
CA CYS A 250 8.82 8.45 4.78
C CYS A 250 10.25 7.95 4.55
N PHE A 251 10.71 7.92 3.29
CA PHE A 251 12.04 7.43 2.94
C PHE A 251 13.15 8.17 3.71
N GLU A 252 13.05 9.49 3.80
CA GLU A 252 14.05 10.32 4.48
C GLU A 252 14.06 10.12 6.00
N ASN A 253 12.89 9.88 6.62
CA ASN A 253 12.75 9.82 8.07
C ASN A 253 12.71 8.40 8.64
N ASP A 254 12.57 7.36 7.81
CA ASP A 254 12.56 5.97 8.27
C ASP A 254 13.92 5.60 8.91
N PRO A 255 13.94 5.20 10.21
CA PRO A 255 15.16 4.74 10.88
C PRO A 255 15.85 3.54 10.20
N ASN A 256 15.11 2.70 9.48
CA ASN A 256 15.65 1.52 8.78
C ASN A 256 16.68 1.90 7.71
N TRP A 257 16.63 3.14 7.23
CA TRP A 257 17.51 3.69 6.20
C TRP A 257 18.69 4.48 6.76
N SER A 258 18.84 4.53 8.09
CA SER A 258 19.85 5.37 8.75
C SER A 258 21.29 5.10 8.31
N SER A 259 21.64 3.83 8.10
CA SER A 259 22.98 3.40 7.64
C SER A 259 23.27 3.78 6.18
N LEU A 260 22.25 3.88 5.33
CA LEU A 260 22.38 4.14 3.89
C LEU A 260 22.04 5.58 3.50
N ARG A 261 21.56 6.41 4.44
CA ARG A 261 21.09 7.78 4.17
C ARG A 261 22.18 8.69 3.58
N SER A 262 23.45 8.47 3.93
CA SER A 262 24.59 9.24 3.39
C SER A 262 25.13 8.72 2.06
N ASP A 263 24.63 7.58 1.56
CA ASP A 263 25.04 7.04 0.27
C ASP A 263 24.57 7.97 -0.88
N PRO A 264 25.42 8.30 -1.87
CA PRO A 264 25.04 9.15 -2.99
C PRO A 264 23.79 8.67 -3.74
N ARG A 265 23.59 7.35 -3.85
CA ARG A 265 22.42 6.75 -4.51
C ARG A 265 21.12 7.12 -3.81
N PHE A 266 21.13 7.21 -2.47
CA PHE A 266 19.97 7.65 -1.71
C PHE A 266 19.58 9.09 -2.07
N THR A 267 20.57 9.98 -2.12
CA THR A 267 20.37 11.40 -2.46
C THR A 267 19.85 11.57 -3.89
N GLU A 268 20.36 10.78 -4.83
CA GLU A 268 19.90 10.76 -6.22
C GLU A 268 18.42 10.35 -6.31
N LEU A 269 18.04 9.24 -5.67
CA LEU A 269 16.65 8.77 -5.66
C LEU A 269 15.70 9.80 -5.04
N MET A 270 16.06 10.42 -3.91
CA MET A 270 15.22 11.45 -3.28
C MET A 270 15.07 12.70 -4.16
N THR A 271 16.10 13.04 -4.93
CA THR A 271 16.06 14.14 -5.91
C THR A 271 15.12 13.80 -7.07
N ARG A 272 15.16 12.56 -7.56
CA ARG A 272 14.25 12.09 -8.62
C ARG A 272 12.79 12.14 -8.19
N VAL A 273 12.47 11.65 -6.98
CA VAL A 273 11.12 11.72 -6.41
C VAL A 273 10.62 13.16 -6.25
N ARG A 274 11.52 14.10 -5.94
CA ARG A 274 11.17 15.53 -5.92
C ARG A 274 10.82 16.06 -7.30
N GLY A 275 11.59 15.67 -8.32
CA GLY A 275 11.41 16.11 -9.70
C GLY A 275 10.09 15.65 -10.31
N SER A 276 9.72 14.37 -10.11
CA SER A 276 8.44 13.83 -10.60
C SER A 276 7.22 14.52 -9.99
N ARG A 277 7.31 14.91 -8.70
CA ARG A 277 6.26 15.69 -8.02
C ARG A 277 6.08 17.10 -8.57
N ALA A 278 7.16 17.79 -8.93
CA ALA A 278 7.05 19.12 -9.52
C ALA A 278 6.29 19.09 -10.86
N THR A 279 6.39 17.99 -11.60
CA THR A 279 5.64 17.79 -12.85
C THR A 279 4.18 17.38 -12.65
N SER A 280 3.85 16.62 -11.59
CA SER A 280 2.48 16.16 -11.33
C SER A 280 1.62 17.16 -10.54
N ALA A 281 2.20 18.00 -9.68
CA ALA A 281 1.45 19.00 -8.92
C ALA A 281 0.84 20.12 -9.80
N GLY A 282 1.31 20.27 -11.05
CA GLY A 282 0.77 21.25 -12.00
C GLY A 282 -0.61 20.89 -12.59
N THR A 283 -1.18 19.71 -12.29
CA THR A 283 -2.37 19.17 -12.98
C THR A 283 -3.60 18.93 -12.09
N GLU A 284 -3.51 19.07 -10.76
CA GLU A 284 -4.67 18.93 -9.86
C GLU A 284 -5.26 20.31 -9.50
N PRO A 285 -6.51 20.65 -9.90
CA PRO A 285 -7.21 21.79 -9.33
C PRO A 285 -7.67 21.47 -7.90
N GLU A 286 -7.60 22.48 -7.01
CA GLU A 286 -7.99 22.44 -5.58
C GLU A 286 -9.39 21.87 -5.32
#